data_AF-A0A8K0WG85-F1
#
_entry.id   AF-A0A8K0WG85-F1
#
_cell.length_a   1.000
_cell.length_b   1.000
_cell.length_c   1.000
_cell.angle_alpha   90.00
_cell.angle_beta   90.00
_cell.angle_gamma   90.00
#
_symmetry.space_group_name_H-M   'P 1'
#
loop_
_entity.id
_entity.type
_entity.pdbx_description
1 polymer ?
#
loop_
_entity_poly.entity_id
_entity_poly.type
_entity_poly.pdbx_seq_one_letter_code
_entity_poly.pdbx_strand_id
1 'polypeptide(L)'
;RSFTCFIDALDECDEQQVMDLVQYFEHLAEQCARDRVNLHICFSSRHYPYIDIRLGIRLILEEQIGHASDMEAYIRTNLRIRDRPLLTELQEKMLEKAAGVFLWVVLVVDVLNRENCRGRLSLKKRLEQVPSGLSELFKDLLQRDTTNMEELQLSLLWILLSKRPLRPDEYYHAIWSGLSLEGLADLDMPEVNREDAEDCFDRCVISSSKGLAEITNIKSSRVQFIHESVRDLLVKDKGLFDLWPELGPNWEIAGHDKLKLCCYSYLERVIEQQGIYDPDPKKVAALLEIEKHPLLEYASQSVLHHADCAGNTVDQQPFLKTFRTDIWIPVVNVFEKFKVRKYTSGAK
;
A
#
# COMPACT_ATOMS: atom_id res chain seq x y z
N ARG A 1 16.14 -33.11 10.77
CA ARG A 1 15.38 -32.12 9.96
C ARG A 1 15.62 -30.77 10.59
N SER A 2 15.93 -29.75 9.81
CA SER A 2 16.08 -28.38 10.29
C SER A 2 14.83 -27.58 9.96
N PHE A 3 14.36 -26.76 10.90
CA PHE A 3 13.32 -25.79 10.67
C PHE A 3 13.93 -24.39 10.74
N THR A 4 13.58 -23.54 9.77
CA THR A 4 14.07 -22.16 9.71
C THR A 4 12.87 -21.23 9.58
N CYS A 5 12.81 -20.23 10.45
CA CYS A 5 11.75 -19.23 10.47
C CYS A 5 12.35 -17.83 10.27
N PHE A 6 11.75 -17.06 9.38
CA PHE A 6 12.05 -15.65 9.18
C PHE A 6 10.82 -14.85 9.59
N ILE A 7 11.02 -13.90 10.50
CA ILE A 7 9.97 -13.04 11.04
C ILE A 7 10.37 -11.63 10.67
N ASP A 8 9.59 -11.05 9.76
CA ASP A 8 9.89 -9.75 9.18
C ASP A 8 9.19 -8.63 9.97
N ALA A 9 9.84 -7.47 10.05
CA ALA A 9 9.33 -6.21 10.60
C ALA A 9 8.70 -6.36 12.01
N LEU A 10 9.46 -6.95 12.93
CA LEU A 10 8.98 -7.21 14.28
C LEU A 10 8.57 -5.93 15.03
N ASP A 11 9.18 -4.79 14.70
CA ASP A 11 8.84 -3.47 15.24
C ASP A 11 7.44 -2.94 14.88
N GLU A 12 6.75 -3.56 13.93
CA GLU A 12 5.39 -3.17 13.52
C GLU A 12 4.30 -3.74 14.44
N CYS A 13 4.66 -4.68 15.32
CA CYS A 13 3.75 -5.25 16.31
C CYS A 13 3.71 -4.41 17.60
N ASP A 14 2.66 -4.62 18.40
CA ASP A 14 2.60 -4.05 19.74
C ASP A 14 3.79 -4.50 20.60
N GLU A 15 4.38 -3.57 21.35
CA GLU A 15 5.63 -3.81 22.10
C GLU A 15 5.52 -5.01 23.07
N GLN A 16 4.37 -5.17 23.73
CA GLN A 16 4.15 -6.31 24.62
C GLN A 16 4.07 -7.62 23.83
N GLN A 17 3.42 -7.61 22.67
CA GLN A 17 3.35 -8.79 21.78
C GLN A 17 4.73 -9.18 21.26
N VAL A 18 5.57 -8.19 20.92
CA VAL A 18 6.95 -8.42 20.51
C VAL A 18 7.75 -9.09 21.61
N MET A 19 7.67 -8.56 22.84
CA MET A 19 8.35 -9.15 23.99
C MET A 19 7.90 -10.58 24.26
N ASP A 20 6.61 -10.85 24.23
CA ASP A 20 6.04 -12.18 24.44
C ASP A 20 6.49 -13.16 23.35
N LEU A 21 6.54 -12.69 22.09
CA LEU A 21 6.97 -13.49 20.94
C LEU A 21 8.45 -13.87 21.03
N VAL A 22 9.32 -12.90 21.36
CA VAL A 22 10.76 -13.13 21.53
C VAL A 22 11.00 -14.14 22.66
N GLN A 23 10.36 -13.95 23.82
CA GLN A 23 10.50 -14.88 24.95
C GLN A 23 10.02 -16.29 24.59
N TYR A 24 8.91 -16.42 23.87
CA TYR A 24 8.41 -17.70 23.39
C TYR A 24 9.43 -18.41 22.50
N PHE A 25 10.02 -17.69 21.54
CA PHE A 25 11.00 -18.27 20.62
C PHE A 25 12.33 -18.62 21.29
N GLU A 26 12.77 -17.84 22.27
CA GLU A 26 13.93 -18.17 23.11
C GLU A 26 13.69 -19.49 23.87
N HIS A 27 12.52 -19.62 24.51
CA HIS A 27 12.16 -20.86 25.22
C HIS A 27 12.07 -22.06 24.27
N LEU A 28 11.49 -21.86 23.09
CA LEU A 28 11.38 -22.89 22.06
C LEU A 28 12.75 -23.32 21.54
N ALA A 29 13.67 -22.37 21.34
CA ALA A 29 15.04 -22.65 20.91
C ALA A 29 15.79 -23.48 21.96
N GLU A 30 15.66 -23.15 23.26
CA GLU A 30 16.24 -23.94 24.34
C GLU A 30 15.67 -25.38 24.42
N GLN A 31 14.35 -25.53 24.26
CA GLN A 31 13.71 -26.85 24.20
C GLN A 31 14.24 -27.67 23.01
N CYS A 32 14.26 -27.06 21.82
CA CYS A 32 14.77 -27.72 20.62
C CYS A 32 16.25 -28.12 20.76
N ALA A 33 17.07 -27.29 21.40
CA ALA A 33 18.47 -27.61 21.68
C ALA A 33 18.60 -28.85 22.60
N ARG A 34 17.75 -28.97 23.64
CA ARG A 34 17.72 -30.16 24.52
C ARG A 34 17.29 -31.42 23.76
N ASP A 35 16.30 -31.30 22.89
CA ASP A 35 15.75 -32.40 22.10
C ASP A 35 16.57 -32.72 20.84
N ARG A 36 17.70 -32.03 20.62
CA ARG A 36 18.59 -32.15 19.45
C ARG A 36 17.86 -31.90 18.12
N VAL A 37 16.93 -30.95 18.14
CA VAL A 37 16.22 -30.43 16.96
C VAL A 37 16.89 -29.14 16.49
N ASN A 38 17.24 -29.07 15.21
CA ASN A 38 17.86 -27.87 14.62
C ASN A 38 16.78 -26.83 14.29
N LEU A 39 16.65 -25.80 15.11
CA LEU A 39 15.75 -24.66 14.91
C LEU A 39 16.58 -23.38 14.68
N HIS A 40 16.30 -22.67 13.59
CA HIS A 40 16.90 -21.37 13.30
C HIS A 40 15.81 -20.32 13.17
N ILE A 41 15.97 -19.19 13.84
CA ILE A 41 15.01 -18.09 13.82
C ILE A 41 15.79 -16.81 13.52
N CYS A 42 15.28 -16.03 12.57
CA CYS A 42 15.81 -14.73 12.20
C CYS A 42 14.70 -13.70 12.30
N PHE A 43 14.94 -12.65 13.08
CA PHE A 43 14.05 -11.49 13.18
C PHE A 43 14.66 -10.34 12.38
N SER A 44 13.85 -9.63 11.61
CA SER A 44 14.20 -8.28 11.15
C SER A 44 13.41 -7.26 11.99
N SER A 45 14.04 -6.14 12.30
CA SER A 45 13.45 -5.06 13.10
C SER A 45 14.21 -3.76 12.87
N ARG A 46 13.53 -2.62 13.02
CA ARG A 46 14.18 -1.33 13.22
C ARG A 46 14.87 -1.24 14.58
N HIS A 47 15.67 -0.19 14.79
CA HIS A 47 16.30 0.10 16.08
C HIS A 47 15.31 0.48 17.19
N TYR A 48 14.14 0.99 16.82
CA TYR A 48 13.09 1.37 17.74
C TYR A 48 11.74 0.72 17.33
N PRO A 49 11.00 0.09 18.26
CA PRO A 49 11.35 -0.10 19.67
C PRO A 49 12.56 -1.03 19.84
N TYR A 50 13.34 -0.83 20.91
CA TYR A 50 14.52 -1.64 21.17
C TYR A 50 14.08 -3.04 21.62
N ILE A 51 14.45 -4.06 20.85
CA ILE A 51 14.14 -5.45 21.16
C ILE A 51 15.35 -6.09 21.83
N ASP A 52 15.22 -6.43 23.11
CA ASP A 52 16.25 -7.17 23.86
C ASP A 52 16.13 -8.67 23.57
N ILE A 53 17.19 -9.24 22.99
CA ILE A 53 17.30 -10.68 22.70
C ILE A 53 18.48 -11.20 23.52
N ARG A 54 18.22 -12.11 24.45
CA ARG A 54 19.22 -12.67 25.37
C ARG A 54 20.14 -13.67 24.65
N LEU A 55 19.56 -14.45 23.75
CA LEU A 55 20.23 -15.54 23.04
C LEU A 55 20.13 -15.33 21.53
N GLY A 56 21.12 -14.67 20.94
CA GLY A 56 21.11 -14.46 19.49
C GLY A 56 22.35 -13.74 18.97
N ILE A 57 22.44 -13.70 17.64
CA ILE A 57 23.41 -12.87 16.92
C ILE A 57 22.64 -11.65 16.42
N ARG A 58 23.07 -10.46 16.81
CA ARG A 58 22.53 -9.20 16.30
C ARG A 58 23.39 -8.73 15.13
N LEU A 59 22.76 -8.49 13.98
CA LEU A 59 23.39 -7.91 12.81
C LEU A 59 22.79 -6.52 12.61
N ILE A 60 23.61 -5.48 12.73
CA ILE A 60 23.23 -4.11 12.39
C ILE A 60 23.64 -3.88 10.95
N LEU A 61 22.67 -3.75 10.04
CA LEU A 61 22.91 -3.77 8.59
C LEU A 61 23.83 -2.63 8.15
N GLU A 62 23.63 -1.42 8.66
CA GLU A 62 24.43 -0.26 8.31
C GLU A 62 25.88 -0.30 8.82
N GLU A 63 26.17 -1.19 9.77
CA GLU A 63 27.53 -1.41 10.28
C GLU A 63 28.25 -2.56 9.55
N GLN A 64 27.54 -3.30 8.67
CA GLN A 64 28.14 -4.42 7.95
C GLN A 64 29.14 -3.96 6.88
N ILE A 65 30.23 -4.71 6.77
CA ILE A 65 31.24 -4.50 5.74
C ILE A 65 30.59 -4.73 4.38
N GLY A 66 30.62 -3.72 3.52
CA GLY A 66 30.03 -3.77 2.18
C GLY A 66 28.78 -2.91 2.02
N HIS A 67 28.09 -2.52 3.10
CA HIS A 67 26.86 -1.71 3.00
C HIS A 67 27.07 -0.40 2.23
N ALA A 68 28.14 0.34 2.55
CA ALA A 68 28.52 1.55 1.81
C ALA A 68 28.89 1.25 0.35
N SER A 69 29.60 0.15 0.10
CA SER A 69 30.00 -0.28 -1.24
C SER A 69 28.80 -0.69 -2.10
N ASP A 70 27.76 -1.26 -1.50
CA ASP A 70 26.52 -1.63 -2.18
C ASP A 70 25.72 -0.39 -2.57
N MET A 71 25.63 0.61 -1.68
CA MET A 71 25.05 1.92 -2.02
C MET A 71 25.83 2.61 -3.14
N GLU A 72 27.17 2.61 -3.07
CA GLU A 72 28.03 3.12 -4.14
C GLU A 72 27.75 2.42 -5.47
N ALA A 73 27.70 1.08 -5.46
CA ALA A 73 27.43 0.28 -6.64
C ALA A 73 26.05 0.57 -7.22
N TYR A 74 25.04 0.73 -6.36
CA TYR A 74 23.69 1.09 -6.77
C TYR A 74 23.64 2.46 -7.45
N ILE A 75 24.22 3.50 -6.84
CA ILE A 75 24.27 4.85 -7.42
C ILE A 75 24.96 4.81 -8.79
N ARG A 76 26.13 4.17 -8.88
CA ARG A 76 26.91 4.09 -10.11
C ARG A 76 26.16 3.38 -11.24
N THR A 77 25.33 2.40 -10.91
CA THR A 77 24.60 1.59 -11.90
C THR A 77 23.30 2.27 -12.35
N ASN A 78 22.60 2.94 -11.44
CA ASN A 78 21.25 3.45 -11.69
C ASN A 78 21.18 4.95 -12.00
N LEU A 79 22.20 5.73 -11.62
CA LEU A 79 22.26 7.16 -11.92
C LEU A 79 22.70 7.37 -13.38
N ARG A 80 21.79 7.88 -14.23
CA ARG A 80 21.95 7.98 -15.70
C ARG A 80 22.76 9.20 -16.13
N ILE A 81 23.95 9.35 -15.55
CA ILE A 81 24.90 10.44 -15.82
C ILE A 81 26.13 9.90 -16.55
N ARG A 82 26.39 10.43 -17.74
CA ARG A 82 27.53 10.02 -18.58
C ARG A 82 28.86 10.66 -18.17
N ASP A 83 28.78 11.82 -17.53
CA ASP A 83 29.94 12.58 -17.05
C ASP A 83 30.51 11.93 -15.77
N ARG A 84 31.70 11.35 -15.87
CA ARG A 84 32.32 10.56 -14.80
C ARG A 84 32.75 11.42 -13.59
N PRO A 85 33.48 12.54 -13.76
CA PRO A 85 33.75 13.47 -12.66
C PRO A 85 32.49 13.91 -11.89
N LEU A 86 31.44 14.29 -12.62
CA LEU A 86 30.17 14.70 -12.00
C LEU A 86 29.49 13.55 -11.26
N LEU A 87 29.52 12.34 -11.84
CA LEU A 87 28.96 11.15 -11.20
C LEU A 87 29.65 10.85 -9.87
N THR A 88 30.98 10.93 -9.82
CA THR A 88 31.76 10.73 -8.59
C THR A 88 31.43 11.79 -7.53
N GLU A 89 31.39 13.07 -7.92
CA GLU A 89 31.01 14.15 -6.99
C GLU A 89 29.61 13.97 -6.40
N LEU A 90 28.63 13.58 -7.22
CA LEU A 90 27.27 13.33 -6.76
C LEU A 90 27.20 12.09 -5.87
N GLN A 91 27.93 11.04 -6.20
CA GLN A 91 27.99 9.81 -5.42
C GLN A 91 28.50 10.08 -4.00
N GLU A 92 29.61 10.81 -3.84
CA GLU A 92 30.17 11.17 -2.53
C GLU A 92 29.14 11.94 -1.67
N LYS A 93 28.51 12.97 -2.25
CA LYS A 93 27.49 13.77 -1.57
C LYS A 93 26.24 12.97 -1.22
N MET A 94 25.83 12.05 -2.09
CA MET A 94 24.66 11.20 -1.83
C MET A 94 24.92 10.24 -0.67
N LEU A 95 26.10 9.63 -0.60
CA LEU A 95 26.45 8.71 0.50
C LEU A 95 26.51 9.43 1.85
N GLU A 96 27.08 10.64 1.87
CA GLU A 96 27.09 11.49 3.06
C GLU A 96 25.67 11.79 3.54
N LYS A 97 24.78 12.23 2.63
CA LYS A 97 23.41 12.60 2.99
C LYS A 97 22.50 11.43 3.32
N ALA A 98 22.74 10.26 2.73
CA ALA A 98 21.96 9.06 2.99
C ALA A 98 22.12 8.55 4.42
N ALA A 99 23.24 8.82 5.08
CA ALA A 99 23.53 8.40 6.45
C ALA A 99 23.24 6.89 6.69
N GLY A 100 23.55 6.04 5.70
CA GLY A 100 23.31 4.60 5.78
C GLY A 100 21.91 4.12 5.34
N VAL A 101 20.98 5.02 5.03
CA VAL A 101 19.62 4.65 4.62
C VAL A 101 19.56 4.31 3.13
N PHE A 102 19.53 3.02 2.80
CA PHE A 102 19.54 2.57 1.40
C PHE A 102 18.32 3.05 0.59
N LEU A 103 17.13 3.05 1.20
CA LEU A 103 15.90 3.53 0.55
C LEU A 103 16.01 5.02 0.15
N TRP A 104 16.69 5.84 0.94
CA TRP A 104 16.96 7.22 0.59
C TRP A 104 17.75 7.31 -0.72
N VAL A 105 18.79 6.47 -0.87
CA VAL A 105 19.59 6.41 -2.10
C VAL A 105 18.73 6.06 -3.30
N VAL A 106 17.87 5.04 -3.19
CA VAL A 106 16.94 4.61 -4.25
C VAL A 106 16.07 5.78 -4.71
N LEU A 107 15.40 6.46 -3.79
CA LEU A 107 14.50 7.57 -4.08
C LEU A 107 15.23 8.77 -4.70
N VAL A 108 16.42 9.11 -4.18
CA VAL A 108 17.19 10.26 -4.66
C VAL A 108 17.82 10.00 -6.02
N VAL A 109 18.20 8.76 -6.34
CA VAL A 109 18.62 8.39 -7.71
C VAL A 109 17.51 8.73 -8.71
N ASP A 110 16.25 8.39 -8.42
CA ASP A 110 15.13 8.69 -9.31
C ASP A 110 14.87 10.19 -9.45
N VAL A 111 14.95 10.93 -8.34
CA VAL A 111 14.88 12.40 -8.34
C VAL A 111 15.94 13.01 -9.25
N LEU A 112 17.20 12.59 -9.11
CA LEU A 112 18.30 13.11 -9.92
C LEU A 112 18.20 12.66 -11.38
N ASN A 113 17.71 11.45 -11.65
CA ASN A 113 17.43 10.97 -13.00
C ASN A 113 16.38 11.83 -13.71
N ARG A 114 15.30 12.24 -13.02
CA ARG A 114 14.29 13.16 -13.57
C ARG A 114 14.87 14.52 -13.90
N GLU A 115 15.66 15.12 -13.01
CA GLU A 115 16.33 16.41 -13.26
C GLU A 115 17.39 16.31 -14.38
N ASN A 116 18.06 15.16 -14.47
CA ASN A 116 18.99 14.84 -15.53
C ASN A 116 18.31 14.80 -16.91
N CYS A 117 17.11 14.21 -17.00
CA CYS A 117 16.29 14.22 -18.22
C CYS A 117 15.84 15.62 -18.64
N ARG A 118 15.75 16.57 -17.71
CA ARG A 118 15.41 17.99 -17.96
C ARG A 118 16.61 18.86 -18.34
N GLY A 119 17.75 18.26 -18.68
CA GLY A 119 18.94 18.99 -19.14
C GLY A 119 19.93 19.39 -18.06
N ARG A 120 19.82 18.84 -16.84
CA ARG A 120 20.82 18.95 -15.74
C ARG A 120 21.12 20.36 -15.21
N LEU A 121 20.36 21.39 -15.58
CA LEU A 121 20.63 22.79 -15.20
C LEU A 121 20.68 23.01 -13.68
N SER A 122 19.93 22.21 -12.93
CA SER A 122 19.72 22.31 -11.48
C SER A 122 20.24 21.11 -10.69
N LEU A 123 20.99 20.18 -11.31
CA LEU A 123 21.22 18.85 -10.72
C LEU A 123 21.92 18.89 -9.34
N LYS A 124 22.99 19.68 -9.20
CA LYS A 124 23.71 19.84 -7.92
C LYS A 124 22.84 20.55 -6.87
N LYS A 125 22.17 21.61 -7.28
CA LYS A 125 21.22 22.37 -6.45
C LYS A 125 20.07 21.47 -5.97
N ARG A 126 19.61 20.54 -6.81
CA ARG A 126 18.60 19.56 -6.45
C ARG A 126 19.09 18.67 -5.32
N LEU A 127 20.29 18.09 -5.44
CA LEU A 127 20.85 17.24 -4.40
C LEU A 127 21.04 17.99 -3.06
N GLU A 128 21.44 19.26 -3.12
CA GLU A 128 21.56 20.11 -1.92
C GLU A 128 20.20 20.33 -1.22
N GLN A 129 19.14 20.55 -1.99
CA GLN A 129 17.78 20.78 -1.49
C GLN A 129 17.06 19.53 -1.00
N VAL A 130 17.51 18.33 -1.39
CA VAL A 130 16.89 17.09 -0.94
C VAL A 130 17.17 16.89 0.56
N PRO A 131 16.15 16.66 1.41
CA PRO A 131 16.36 16.40 2.84
C PRO A 131 17.11 15.09 3.08
N SER A 132 17.91 15.01 4.16
CA SER A 132 18.59 13.77 4.55
C SER A 132 17.67 12.78 5.27
N GLY A 133 16.64 13.28 5.97
CA GLY A 133 15.67 12.44 6.65
C GLY A 133 14.66 11.84 5.67
N LEU A 134 14.32 10.56 5.85
CA LEU A 134 13.38 9.86 4.97
C LEU A 134 11.97 10.46 5.02
N SER A 135 11.48 10.85 6.21
CA SER A 135 10.18 11.52 6.36
C SER A 135 10.11 12.82 5.56
N GLU A 136 11.11 13.69 5.72
CA GLU A 136 11.18 14.97 4.99
C GLU A 136 11.38 14.76 3.49
N LEU A 137 12.13 13.73 3.08
CA LEU A 137 12.27 13.37 1.67
C LEU A 137 10.92 13.00 1.05
N PHE A 138 10.11 12.19 1.71
CA PHE A 138 8.78 11.86 1.21
C PHE A 138 7.86 13.08 1.14
N LYS A 139 7.89 13.97 2.15
CA LYS A 139 7.17 15.26 2.09
C LYS A 139 7.61 16.09 0.87
N ASP A 140 8.92 16.20 0.65
CA ASP A 140 9.48 16.91 -0.50
C ASP A 140 9.02 16.29 -1.84
N LEU A 141 8.98 14.97 -1.94
CA LEU A 141 8.51 14.25 -3.13
C LEU A 141 7.03 14.52 -3.41
N LEU A 142 6.19 14.45 -2.37
CA LEU A 142 4.74 14.60 -2.50
C LEU A 142 4.30 16.05 -2.73
N GLN A 143 4.98 17.02 -2.11
CA GLN A 143 4.63 18.45 -2.25
C GLN A 143 5.14 19.07 -3.56
N ARG A 144 6.24 18.57 -4.12
CA ARG A 144 6.84 19.15 -5.34
C ARG A 144 6.15 18.70 -6.61
N ASP A 145 5.63 17.48 -6.63
CA ASP A 145 4.82 16.99 -7.73
C ASP A 145 3.35 17.12 -7.36
N THR A 146 2.68 18.16 -7.84
CA THR A 146 1.25 18.38 -7.60
C THR A 146 0.39 17.82 -8.74
N THR A 147 0.96 17.00 -9.63
CA THR A 147 0.21 16.35 -10.71
C THR A 147 -0.62 15.21 -10.13
N ASN A 148 -1.83 15.02 -10.65
CA ASN A 148 -2.76 13.93 -10.29
C ASN A 148 -2.94 13.74 -8.77
N MET A 149 -3.20 14.82 -8.03
CA MET A 149 -3.32 14.75 -6.57
C MET A 149 -4.54 13.94 -6.12
N GLU A 150 -5.62 13.92 -6.89
CA GLU A 150 -6.79 13.10 -6.63
C GLU A 150 -6.46 11.60 -6.75
N GLU A 151 -5.69 11.22 -7.76
CA GLU A 151 -5.20 9.85 -7.96
C GLU A 151 -4.30 9.42 -6.81
N LEU A 152 -3.40 10.31 -6.36
CA LEU A 152 -2.55 10.08 -5.20
C LEU A 152 -3.37 9.95 -3.92
N GLN A 153 -4.31 10.84 -3.67
CA GLN A 153 -5.15 10.78 -2.47
C GLN A 153 -5.89 9.44 -2.42
N LEU A 154 -6.51 9.01 -3.55
CA LEU A 154 -7.17 7.71 -3.64
C LEU A 154 -6.21 6.54 -3.39
N SER A 155 -5.01 6.58 -4.00
CA SER A 155 -3.95 5.59 -3.76
C SER A 155 -3.65 5.41 -2.28
N LEU A 156 -3.34 6.51 -1.60
CA LEU A 156 -2.97 6.49 -0.18
C LEU A 156 -4.13 6.01 0.69
N LEU A 157 -5.35 6.48 0.43
CA LEU A 157 -6.54 6.06 1.17
C LEU A 157 -6.81 4.56 1.00
N TRP A 158 -6.73 4.03 -0.23
CA TRP A 158 -6.91 2.60 -0.48
C TRP A 158 -5.85 1.76 0.23
N ILE A 159 -4.58 2.16 0.23
CA ILE A 159 -3.52 1.40 0.92
C ILE A 159 -3.69 1.47 2.45
N LEU A 160 -4.08 2.63 2.98
CA LEU A 160 -4.17 2.86 4.43
C LEU A 160 -5.43 2.26 5.08
N LEU A 161 -6.58 2.39 4.43
CA LEU A 161 -7.90 2.15 5.03
C LEU A 161 -8.60 0.89 4.50
N SER A 162 -8.01 0.16 3.55
CA SER A 162 -8.61 -1.09 3.08
C SER A 162 -8.64 -2.14 4.18
N LYS A 163 -9.75 -2.86 4.31
CA LYS A 163 -9.93 -3.95 5.28
C LYS A 163 -8.92 -5.09 5.09
N ARG A 164 -8.45 -5.26 3.85
CA ARG A 164 -7.34 -6.12 3.47
C ARG A 164 -6.56 -5.45 2.34
N PRO A 165 -5.25 -5.72 2.19
CA PRO A 165 -4.50 -5.26 1.03
C PRO A 165 -5.18 -5.69 -0.28
N LEU A 166 -5.27 -4.77 -1.23
CA LEU A 166 -5.87 -5.02 -2.54
C LEU A 166 -4.90 -5.78 -3.43
N ARG A 167 -5.44 -6.62 -4.32
CA ARG A 167 -4.67 -7.16 -5.44
C ARG A 167 -4.40 -6.05 -6.48
N PRO A 168 -3.42 -6.19 -7.38
CA PRO A 168 -3.13 -5.16 -8.39
C PRO A 168 -4.33 -4.80 -9.28
N ASP A 169 -5.09 -5.80 -9.72
CA ASP A 169 -6.29 -5.62 -10.53
C ASP A 169 -7.47 -5.03 -9.73
N GLU A 170 -7.66 -5.45 -8.48
CA GLU A 170 -8.59 -4.79 -7.56
C GLU A 170 -8.24 -3.32 -7.38
N TYR A 171 -6.97 -3.02 -7.09
CA TYR A 171 -6.44 -1.68 -6.88
C TYR A 171 -6.67 -0.79 -8.11
N TYR A 172 -6.37 -1.31 -9.31
CA TYR A 172 -6.60 -0.59 -10.56
C TYR A 172 -8.06 -0.16 -10.73
N HIS A 173 -9.00 -1.08 -10.51
CA HIS A 173 -10.43 -0.77 -10.55
C HIS A 173 -10.87 0.15 -9.40
N ALA A 174 -10.21 0.08 -8.25
CA ALA A 174 -10.50 0.92 -7.09
C ALA A 174 -10.12 2.38 -7.33
N ILE A 175 -8.96 2.62 -7.96
CA ILE A 175 -8.54 3.94 -8.43
C ILE A 175 -9.50 4.45 -9.50
N TRP A 176 -9.80 3.64 -10.52
CA TRP A 176 -10.75 4.01 -11.57
C TRP A 176 -12.11 4.41 -11.00
N SER A 177 -12.66 3.65 -10.04
CA SER A 177 -13.96 3.94 -9.45
C SER A 177 -13.99 5.28 -8.71
N GLY A 178 -12.92 5.60 -7.96
CA GLY A 178 -12.82 6.87 -7.27
C GLY A 178 -12.66 8.05 -8.24
N LEU A 179 -11.85 7.90 -9.29
CA LEU A 179 -11.68 8.93 -10.31
C LEU A 179 -12.95 9.14 -11.15
N SER A 180 -13.70 8.07 -11.43
CA SER A 180 -14.96 8.13 -12.18
C SER A 180 -16.00 8.97 -11.44
N LEU A 181 -16.07 8.88 -10.11
CA LEU A 181 -16.93 9.72 -9.27
C LEU A 181 -16.62 11.22 -9.38
N GLU A 182 -15.34 11.56 -9.58
CA GLU A 182 -14.88 12.94 -9.76
C GLU A 182 -14.93 13.40 -11.24
N GLY A 183 -15.37 12.53 -12.15
CA GLY A 183 -15.36 12.81 -13.59
C GLY A 183 -13.96 12.87 -14.21
N LEU A 184 -12.98 12.23 -13.57
CA LEU A 184 -11.56 12.22 -13.97
C LEU A 184 -11.12 10.92 -14.66
N ALA A 185 -12.02 9.95 -14.81
CA ALA A 185 -11.78 8.71 -15.54
C ALA A 185 -12.81 8.53 -16.66
N ASP A 186 -12.49 7.62 -17.59
CA ASP A 186 -13.43 7.21 -18.63
C ASP A 186 -14.73 6.69 -18.01
N LEU A 187 -15.84 6.91 -18.73
CA LEU A 187 -17.14 6.44 -18.29
C LEU A 187 -17.14 4.91 -18.22
N ASP A 188 -16.61 4.24 -19.24
CA ASP A 188 -16.64 2.78 -19.32
C ASP A 188 -15.66 2.14 -18.34
N MET A 189 -16.06 1.02 -17.76
CA MET A 189 -15.18 0.27 -16.87
C MET A 189 -13.98 -0.30 -17.62
N PRO A 190 -12.78 -0.31 -17.00
CA PRO A 190 -11.61 -0.87 -17.64
C PRO A 190 -11.75 -2.36 -17.91
N GLU A 191 -11.28 -2.80 -19.08
CA GLU A 191 -11.20 -4.22 -19.40
C GLU A 191 -9.96 -4.86 -18.75
N VAL A 192 -10.14 -6.05 -18.18
CA VAL A 192 -9.08 -6.79 -17.46
C VAL A 192 -8.36 -7.83 -18.30
N ASN A 193 -8.95 -8.26 -19.42
CA ASN A 193 -8.43 -9.35 -20.26
C ASN A 193 -7.66 -8.83 -21.48
N ARG A 194 -6.83 -7.81 -21.29
CA ARG A 194 -5.96 -7.27 -22.34
C ARG A 194 -4.55 -7.84 -22.24
N GLU A 195 -3.85 -7.93 -23.38
CA GLU A 195 -2.46 -8.40 -23.42
C GLU A 195 -1.52 -7.53 -22.57
N ASP A 196 -1.86 -6.26 -22.37
CA ASP A 196 -1.08 -5.27 -21.61
C ASP A 196 -1.62 -4.98 -20.20
N ALA A 197 -2.58 -5.77 -19.71
CA ALA A 197 -3.28 -5.49 -18.45
C ALA A 197 -2.32 -5.48 -17.24
N GLU A 198 -1.42 -6.46 -17.13
CA GLU A 198 -0.45 -6.54 -16.04
C GLU A 198 0.49 -5.32 -16.00
N ASP A 199 1.01 -4.89 -17.15
CA ASP A 199 1.85 -3.69 -17.26
C ASP A 199 1.05 -2.42 -16.92
N CYS A 200 -0.23 -2.36 -17.27
CA CYS A 200 -1.11 -1.26 -16.85
C CYS A 200 -1.29 -1.22 -15.33
N PHE A 201 -1.48 -2.37 -14.67
CA PHE A 201 -1.64 -2.45 -13.22
C PHE A 201 -0.37 -1.99 -12.49
N ASP A 202 0.79 -2.49 -12.92
CA ASP A 202 2.09 -2.13 -12.37
C ASP A 202 2.34 -0.62 -12.51
N ARG A 203 2.10 -0.07 -13.70
CA ARG A 203 2.25 1.37 -13.96
C ARG A 203 1.28 2.19 -13.14
N CYS A 204 0.04 1.75 -12.98
CA CYS A 204 -0.96 2.44 -12.17
C CYS A 204 -0.54 2.50 -10.71
N VAL A 205 -0.05 1.41 -10.12
CA VAL A 205 0.45 1.42 -8.73
C VAL A 205 1.59 2.43 -8.58
N ILE A 206 2.55 2.44 -9.51
CA ILE A 206 3.69 3.36 -9.45
C ILE A 206 3.25 4.81 -9.70
N SER A 207 2.41 5.08 -10.69
CA SER A 207 1.98 6.45 -11.04
C SER A 207 1.10 7.07 -9.96
N SER A 208 0.08 6.33 -9.52
CA SER A 208 -0.90 6.81 -8.53
C SER A 208 -0.25 7.05 -7.18
N SER A 209 0.65 6.18 -6.73
CA SER A 209 1.35 6.33 -5.46
C SER A 209 2.58 7.24 -5.51
N LYS A 210 2.94 7.75 -6.71
CA LYS A 210 4.22 8.45 -6.97
C LYS A 210 5.46 7.63 -6.57
N GLY A 211 5.38 6.32 -6.75
CA GLY A 211 6.44 5.36 -6.42
C GLY A 211 6.54 5.03 -4.93
N LEU A 212 5.54 5.40 -4.13
CA LEU A 212 5.49 5.06 -2.70
C LEU A 212 4.85 3.70 -2.42
N ALA A 213 4.25 3.08 -3.43
CA ALA A 213 3.67 1.75 -3.35
C ALA A 213 4.34 0.76 -4.30
N GLU A 214 4.30 -0.50 -3.93
CA GLU A 214 4.80 -1.63 -4.70
C GLU A 214 3.79 -2.79 -4.72
N ILE A 215 4.05 -3.74 -5.61
CA ILE A 215 3.32 -5.00 -5.70
C ILE A 215 4.19 -6.11 -5.12
N THR A 216 3.65 -6.86 -4.16
CA THR A 216 4.40 -7.95 -3.52
C THR A 216 4.66 -9.11 -4.49
N ASN A 217 5.89 -9.63 -4.46
CA ASN A 217 6.37 -10.73 -5.30
C ASN A 217 6.01 -12.13 -4.76
N ILE A 218 4.84 -12.27 -4.13
CA ILE A 218 4.35 -13.52 -3.52
C ILE A 218 3.21 -14.08 -4.39
N LYS A 219 2.92 -15.39 -4.29
CA LYS A 219 1.82 -16.07 -5.01
C LYS A 219 0.46 -15.35 -4.95
N SER A 220 0.25 -14.50 -3.95
CA SER A 220 -0.89 -13.59 -3.86
C SER A 220 -0.37 -12.16 -3.82
N SER A 221 -0.06 -11.60 -4.98
CA SER A 221 0.42 -10.22 -5.11
C SER A 221 -0.58 -9.24 -4.51
N ARG A 222 -0.06 -8.31 -3.70
CA ARG A 222 -0.82 -7.26 -3.01
C ARG A 222 -0.13 -5.93 -3.19
N VAL A 223 -0.91 -4.86 -3.24
CA VAL A 223 -0.41 -3.49 -3.21
C VAL A 223 -0.17 -3.08 -1.76
N GLN A 224 1.04 -2.58 -1.49
CA GLN A 224 1.46 -2.09 -0.17
C GLN A 224 2.43 -0.91 -0.34
N PHE A 225 2.76 -0.21 0.74
CA PHE A 225 3.83 0.78 0.70
C PHE A 225 5.20 0.12 0.52
N ILE A 226 6.13 0.82 -0.15
CA ILE A 226 7.52 0.37 -0.33
C ILE A 226 8.27 0.22 1.00
N HIS A 227 7.79 0.89 2.06
CA HIS A 227 8.36 0.86 3.39
C HIS A 227 7.38 1.40 4.41
N GLU A 228 7.40 0.86 5.63
CA GLU A 228 6.51 1.30 6.71
C GLU A 228 6.74 2.77 7.13
N SER A 229 7.92 3.34 6.86
CA SER A 229 8.17 4.78 7.10
C SER A 229 7.27 5.70 6.26
N VAL A 230 6.72 5.21 5.15
CA VAL A 230 5.71 5.95 4.38
C VAL A 230 4.43 6.07 5.19
N ARG A 231 3.98 4.99 5.83
CA ARG A 231 2.81 4.99 6.72
C ARG A 231 3.06 5.89 7.93
N ASP A 232 4.23 5.79 8.55
CA ASP A 232 4.64 6.66 9.67
C ASP A 232 4.53 8.14 9.28
N LEU A 233 5.07 8.51 8.11
CA LEU A 233 4.98 9.88 7.63
C LEU A 233 3.53 10.35 7.47
N LEU A 234 2.74 9.58 6.74
CA LEU A 234 1.40 9.95 6.33
C LEU A 234 0.49 10.08 7.55
N VAL A 235 0.63 9.17 8.52
CA VAL A 235 -0.26 9.04 9.67
C VAL A 235 0.34 9.67 10.93
N LYS A 236 1.53 9.24 11.38
CA LYS A 236 2.15 9.70 12.65
C LYS A 236 2.69 11.13 12.53
N ASP A 237 3.36 11.46 11.43
CA ASP A 237 3.95 12.79 11.19
C ASP A 237 2.97 13.78 10.54
N LYS A 238 1.67 13.43 10.51
CA LYS A 238 0.56 14.23 9.96
C LYS A 238 0.75 14.61 8.48
N GLY A 239 1.50 13.81 7.72
CA GLY A 239 1.75 14.07 6.31
C GLY A 239 0.49 14.16 5.45
N LEU A 240 -0.54 13.38 5.75
CA LEU A 240 -1.84 13.50 5.05
C LEU A 240 -2.50 14.85 5.28
N PHE A 241 -2.45 15.37 6.51
CA PHE A 241 -3.01 16.68 6.85
C PHE A 241 -2.22 17.82 6.21
N ASP A 242 -0.89 17.68 6.12
CA ASP A 242 -0.04 18.67 5.44
C ASP A 242 -0.34 18.74 3.93
N LEU A 243 -0.69 17.61 3.30
CA LEU A 243 -1.01 17.51 1.87
C LEU A 243 -2.46 17.89 1.55
N TRP A 244 -3.40 17.51 2.41
CA TRP A 244 -4.84 17.75 2.27
C TRP A 244 -5.44 18.25 3.59
N PRO A 245 -5.24 19.54 3.93
CA PRO A 245 -5.77 20.12 5.18
C PRO A 245 -7.29 19.98 5.32
N GLU A 246 -8.01 19.89 4.21
CA GLU A 246 -9.47 19.71 4.15
C GLU A 246 -9.96 18.37 4.71
N LEU A 247 -9.11 17.34 4.75
CA LEU A 247 -9.45 16.07 5.40
C LEU A 247 -9.56 16.22 6.93
N GLY A 248 -8.92 17.24 7.49
CA GLY A 248 -8.94 17.53 8.92
C GLY A 248 -8.23 16.47 9.77
N PRO A 249 -8.34 16.57 11.12
CA PRO A 249 -7.72 15.61 12.03
C PRO A 249 -8.39 14.22 11.98
N ASN A 250 -9.64 14.15 11.52
CA ASN A 250 -10.42 12.93 11.37
C ASN A 250 -10.40 12.42 9.92
N TRP A 251 -9.23 12.51 9.27
CA TRP A 251 -9.05 12.14 7.87
C TRP A 251 -9.50 10.71 7.57
N GLU A 252 -9.39 9.80 8.54
CA GLU A 252 -9.84 8.41 8.43
C GLU A 252 -11.35 8.33 8.16
N ILE A 253 -12.15 9.16 8.84
CA ILE A 253 -13.60 9.20 8.65
C ILE A 253 -13.93 9.69 7.23
N ALA A 254 -13.32 10.78 6.79
CA ALA A 254 -13.50 11.30 5.44
C ALA A 254 -13.02 10.30 4.37
N GLY A 255 -11.90 9.63 4.63
CA GLY A 255 -11.34 8.59 3.78
C GLY A 255 -12.27 7.39 3.66
N HIS A 256 -12.76 6.85 4.79
CA HIS A 256 -13.75 5.78 4.80
C HIS A 256 -15.05 6.19 4.09
N ASP A 257 -15.51 7.42 4.25
CA ASP A 257 -16.69 7.91 3.52
C ASP A 257 -16.46 7.95 2.00
N LYS A 258 -15.28 8.38 1.56
CA LYS A 258 -14.86 8.34 0.15
C LYS A 258 -14.76 6.91 -0.38
N LEU A 259 -14.13 6.00 0.35
CA LEU A 259 -13.99 4.59 -0.04
C LEU A 259 -15.33 3.86 -0.08
N LYS A 260 -16.27 4.20 0.81
CA LYS A 260 -17.66 3.72 0.77
C LYS A 260 -18.32 4.11 -0.55
N LEU A 261 -18.21 5.38 -0.94
CA LEU A 261 -18.79 5.85 -2.21
C LEU A 261 -18.15 5.16 -3.42
N CYS A 262 -16.83 4.96 -3.41
CA CYS A 262 -16.14 4.20 -4.45
C CYS A 262 -16.68 2.76 -4.53
N CYS A 263 -16.73 2.04 -3.40
CA CYS A 263 -17.26 0.67 -3.35
C CYS A 263 -18.70 0.60 -3.88
N TYR A 264 -19.56 1.52 -3.46
CA TYR A 264 -20.96 1.54 -3.86
C TYR A 264 -21.12 1.88 -5.34
N SER A 265 -20.41 2.90 -5.83
CA SER A 265 -20.43 3.29 -7.24
C SER A 265 -19.97 2.15 -8.15
N TYR A 266 -18.89 1.45 -7.77
CA TYR A 266 -18.41 0.29 -8.52
C TYR A 266 -19.47 -0.81 -8.60
N LEU A 267 -20.10 -1.14 -7.46
CA LEU A 267 -21.19 -2.13 -7.40
C LEU A 267 -22.35 -1.74 -8.33
N GLU A 268 -22.82 -0.50 -8.24
CA GLU A 268 -23.92 0.01 -9.08
C GLU A 268 -23.57 -0.05 -10.57
N ARG A 269 -22.33 0.30 -10.94
CA ARG A 269 -21.86 0.25 -12.32
C ARG A 269 -21.86 -1.18 -12.88
N VAL A 270 -21.41 -2.15 -12.09
CA VAL A 270 -21.45 -3.58 -12.46
C VAL A 270 -22.89 -4.03 -12.67
N ILE A 271 -23.79 -3.66 -11.75
CA ILE A 271 -25.22 -4.00 -11.83
C ILE A 271 -25.84 -3.44 -13.11
N GLU A 272 -25.56 -2.19 -13.45
CA GLU A 272 -26.04 -1.55 -14.67
C GLU A 272 -25.48 -2.21 -15.93
N GLN A 273 -24.17 -2.43 -15.98
CA GLN A 273 -23.49 -3.02 -17.14
C GLN A 273 -23.96 -4.45 -17.44
N GLN A 274 -24.24 -5.23 -16.38
CA GLN A 274 -24.69 -6.62 -16.48
C GLN A 274 -26.22 -6.75 -16.54
N GLY A 275 -26.96 -5.63 -16.51
CA GLY A 275 -28.43 -5.62 -16.59
C GLY A 275 -29.12 -6.33 -15.43
N ILE A 276 -28.56 -6.26 -14.23
CA ILE A 276 -29.06 -6.94 -13.04
C ILE A 276 -30.18 -6.10 -12.39
N TYR A 277 -31.41 -6.31 -12.84
CA TYR A 277 -32.58 -5.63 -12.27
C TYR A 277 -33.46 -6.55 -11.42
N ASP A 278 -33.29 -7.86 -11.57
CA ASP A 278 -34.04 -8.87 -10.82
C ASP A 278 -33.18 -9.35 -9.63
N PRO A 279 -33.64 -9.18 -8.37
CA PRO A 279 -32.91 -9.61 -7.17
C PRO A 279 -32.91 -11.13 -6.99
N ASP A 280 -33.49 -11.93 -7.90
CA ASP A 280 -33.42 -13.39 -7.83
C ASP A 280 -31.96 -13.89 -7.77
N PRO A 281 -31.55 -14.59 -6.69
CA PRO A 281 -30.16 -14.98 -6.50
C PRO A 281 -29.59 -15.87 -7.61
N LYS A 282 -30.42 -16.66 -8.30
CA LYS A 282 -29.96 -17.53 -9.38
C LYS A 282 -29.67 -16.72 -10.64
N LYS A 283 -30.51 -15.72 -10.94
CA LYS A 283 -30.28 -14.80 -12.06
C LYS A 283 -29.05 -13.93 -11.82
N VAL A 284 -28.91 -13.36 -10.62
CA VAL A 284 -27.73 -12.58 -10.24
C VAL A 284 -26.46 -13.41 -10.40
N ALA A 285 -26.41 -14.63 -9.86
CA ALA A 285 -25.25 -15.51 -9.99
C ALA A 285 -24.94 -15.92 -11.44
N ALA A 286 -25.95 -16.00 -12.31
CA ALA A 286 -25.77 -16.34 -13.72
C ALA A 286 -25.27 -15.16 -14.57
N LEU A 287 -25.63 -13.92 -14.20
CA LEU A 287 -25.25 -12.70 -14.92
C LEU A 287 -23.91 -12.11 -14.44
N LEU A 288 -23.50 -12.37 -13.20
CA LEU A 288 -22.27 -11.81 -12.65
C LEU A 288 -21.02 -12.42 -13.27
N GLU A 289 -20.40 -11.69 -14.19
CA GLU A 289 -19.09 -12.00 -14.76
C GLU A 289 -17.95 -11.59 -13.79
N ILE A 290 -17.82 -12.28 -12.66
CA ILE A 290 -16.88 -11.94 -11.56
C ILE A 290 -15.44 -11.73 -12.06
N GLU A 291 -14.99 -12.55 -13.01
CA GLU A 291 -13.63 -12.47 -13.57
C GLU A 291 -13.36 -11.14 -14.30
N LYS A 292 -14.41 -10.45 -14.78
CA LYS A 292 -14.29 -9.13 -15.42
C LYS A 292 -14.36 -7.96 -14.44
N HIS A 293 -14.72 -8.22 -13.18
CA HIS A 293 -14.93 -7.19 -12.16
C HIS A 293 -14.12 -7.47 -10.88
N PRO A 294 -12.78 -7.32 -10.92
CA PRO A 294 -11.88 -7.75 -9.85
C PRO A 294 -12.22 -7.18 -8.48
N LEU A 295 -12.66 -5.91 -8.43
CA LEU A 295 -12.98 -5.21 -7.19
C LEU A 295 -14.34 -5.61 -6.59
N LEU A 296 -15.22 -6.28 -7.35
CA LEU A 296 -16.62 -6.51 -6.94
C LEU A 296 -16.74 -7.26 -5.62
N GLU A 297 -15.91 -8.28 -5.41
CA GLU A 297 -15.88 -9.03 -4.15
C GLU A 297 -15.54 -8.10 -2.98
N TYR A 298 -14.44 -7.35 -3.09
CA TYR A 298 -14.02 -6.42 -2.04
C TYR A 298 -15.07 -5.34 -1.80
N ALA A 299 -15.56 -4.71 -2.86
CA ALA A 299 -16.52 -3.61 -2.79
C ALA A 299 -17.84 -4.04 -2.14
N SER A 300 -18.41 -5.17 -2.57
CA SER A 300 -19.65 -5.68 -1.99
C SER A 300 -19.50 -6.09 -0.52
N GLN A 301 -18.36 -6.66 -0.13
CA GLN A 301 -18.11 -7.07 1.26
C GLN A 301 -17.72 -5.90 2.19
N SER A 302 -17.13 -4.83 1.65
CA SER A 302 -16.51 -3.76 2.44
C SER A 302 -17.29 -2.45 2.43
N VAL A 303 -18.27 -2.26 1.53
CA VAL A 303 -19.05 -1.01 1.44
C VAL A 303 -19.69 -0.61 2.77
N LEU A 304 -20.36 -1.54 3.46
CA LEU A 304 -20.99 -1.28 4.76
C LEU A 304 -19.96 -1.12 5.88
N HIS A 305 -18.79 -1.78 5.79
CA HIS A 305 -17.70 -1.57 6.73
C HIS A 305 -17.14 -0.15 6.65
N HIS A 306 -16.88 0.34 5.43
CA HIS A 306 -16.46 1.73 5.24
C HIS A 306 -17.54 2.72 5.69
N ALA A 307 -18.83 2.43 5.45
CA ALA A 307 -19.93 3.24 5.97
C ALA A 307 -19.97 3.30 7.51
N ASP A 308 -19.78 2.16 8.18
CA ASP A 308 -19.76 2.06 9.64
C ASP A 308 -18.58 2.86 10.24
N CYS A 309 -17.37 2.72 9.69
CA CYS A 309 -16.21 3.50 10.10
C CYS A 309 -16.44 5.02 9.94
N ALA A 310 -17.14 5.44 8.89
CA ALA A 310 -17.49 6.85 8.66
C ALA A 310 -18.64 7.35 9.54
N GLY A 311 -19.51 6.44 10.00
CA GLY A 311 -20.74 6.73 10.74
C GLY A 311 -20.54 7.39 12.11
N ASN A 312 -19.32 7.38 12.64
CA ASN A 312 -18.98 8.07 13.88
C ASN A 312 -19.16 9.59 13.80
N THR A 313 -19.14 10.17 12.61
CA THR A 313 -19.31 11.63 12.43
C THR A 313 -20.13 12.00 11.20
N VAL A 314 -20.11 11.17 10.15
CA VAL A 314 -20.91 11.40 8.93
C VAL A 314 -22.27 10.73 9.08
N ASP A 315 -23.36 11.47 8.86
CA ASP A 315 -24.71 10.90 8.84
C ASP A 315 -24.86 9.92 7.67
N GLN A 316 -24.99 8.63 7.98
CA GLN A 316 -25.17 7.58 6.98
C GLN A 316 -26.64 7.33 6.62
N GLN A 317 -27.62 8.00 7.27
CA GLN A 317 -29.03 7.83 6.95
C GLN A 317 -29.38 8.09 5.48
N PRO A 318 -28.83 9.12 4.79
CA PRO A 318 -29.11 9.34 3.38
C PRO A 318 -28.60 8.18 2.51
N PHE A 319 -27.40 7.68 2.81
CA PHE A 319 -26.79 6.56 2.10
C PHE A 319 -27.58 5.26 2.29
N LEU A 320 -27.95 4.92 3.54
CA LEU A 320 -28.72 3.71 3.83
C LEU A 320 -30.13 3.73 3.20
N LYS A 321 -30.71 4.92 2.98
CA LYS A 321 -32.01 5.06 2.28
C LYS A 321 -31.92 4.78 0.79
N THR A 322 -30.77 5.05 0.16
CA THR A 322 -30.56 4.83 -1.28
C THR A 322 -29.89 3.49 -1.57
N PHE A 323 -29.29 2.85 -0.56
CA PHE A 323 -28.63 1.56 -0.69
C PHE A 323 -29.62 0.45 -1.08
N ARG A 324 -29.39 -0.16 -2.24
CA ARG A 324 -30.24 -1.24 -2.79
C ARG A 324 -29.94 -2.58 -2.13
N THR A 325 -30.34 -2.76 -0.88
CA THR A 325 -30.11 -3.98 -0.09
C THR A 325 -30.62 -5.25 -0.77
N ASP A 326 -31.75 -5.15 -1.49
CA ASP A 326 -32.37 -6.24 -2.24
C ASP A 326 -31.49 -6.77 -3.37
N ILE A 327 -30.71 -5.92 -4.03
CA ILE A 327 -29.73 -6.29 -5.07
C ILE A 327 -28.37 -6.61 -4.44
N TRP A 328 -27.96 -5.90 -3.41
CA TRP A 328 -26.67 -6.15 -2.74
C TRP A 328 -26.59 -7.53 -2.08
N ILE A 329 -27.65 -7.99 -1.40
CA ILE A 329 -27.71 -9.31 -0.74
C ILE A 329 -27.36 -10.46 -1.71
N PRO A 330 -28.03 -10.63 -2.86
CA PRO A 330 -27.70 -11.71 -3.78
C PRO A 330 -26.29 -11.57 -4.35
N VAL A 331 -25.79 -10.35 -4.61
CA VAL A 331 -24.41 -10.13 -5.09
C VAL A 331 -23.39 -10.57 -4.04
N VAL A 332 -23.47 -10.09 -2.80
CA VAL A 332 -22.49 -10.43 -1.75
C VAL A 332 -22.55 -11.93 -1.40
N ASN A 333 -23.74 -12.54 -1.47
CA ASN A 333 -23.95 -13.96 -1.22
C ASN A 333 -23.30 -14.88 -2.28
N VAL A 334 -22.94 -14.37 -3.46
CA VAL A 334 -22.18 -15.14 -4.47
C VAL A 334 -20.77 -15.45 -3.96
N PHE A 335 -20.17 -14.51 -3.23
CA PHE A 335 -18.83 -14.65 -2.67
C PHE A 335 -18.79 -15.43 -1.33
N GLU A 336 -19.94 -15.58 -0.67
CA GLU A 336 -20.01 -16.29 0.60
C GLU A 336 -20.01 -17.82 0.43
N LYS A 337 -18.95 -18.44 0.94
CA LYS A 337 -18.72 -19.89 0.86
C LYS A 337 -19.60 -20.69 1.82
N PHE A 338 -19.90 -20.13 2.99
CA PHE A 338 -20.64 -20.84 4.03
C PHE A 338 -22.11 -20.41 4.08
N LYS A 339 -23.04 -21.36 3.92
CA LYS A 339 -24.48 -21.08 3.93
C LYS A 339 -24.93 -20.29 5.18
N VAL A 340 -24.32 -20.53 6.32
CA VAL A 340 -24.64 -19.86 7.60
C VAL A 340 -24.27 -18.37 7.65
N ARG A 341 -23.38 -17.93 6.76
CA ARG A 341 -22.94 -16.53 6.65
C ARG A 341 -23.68 -15.77 5.54
N LYS A 342 -24.52 -16.45 4.75
CA LYS A 342 -25.31 -15.80 3.70
C LYS A 342 -26.42 -14.96 4.32
N TYR A 343 -26.56 -13.73 3.84
CA TYR A 343 -27.67 -12.87 4.21
C TYR A 343 -28.98 -13.45 3.68
N THR A 344 -30.02 -13.41 4.51
CA THR A 344 -31.38 -13.77 4.10
C THR A 344 -32.05 -12.56 3.44
N SER A 345 -33.01 -12.80 2.56
CA SER A 345 -33.75 -11.74 1.84
C SER A 345 -34.53 -10.78 2.75
N GLY A 346 -34.63 -11.05 4.05
CA GLY A 346 -35.24 -10.18 5.05
C GLY A 346 -34.26 -9.42 5.95
N ALA A 347 -32.95 -9.49 5.68
CA ALA A 347 -31.95 -8.70 6.39
C ALA A 347 -32.21 -7.20 6.13
N LYS A 348 -32.33 -6.41 7.19
CA LYS A 348 -32.55 -4.97 7.16
C LYS A 348 -31.35 -4.23 7.72
#